data_AF-A0A1E5RZX0-F1
#
_entry.id   AF-A0A1E5RZX0-F1
#
_cell.length_a   1.000
_cell.length_b   1.000
_cell.length_c   1.000
_cell.angle_alpha   90.00
_cell.angle_beta   90.00
_cell.angle_gamma   90.00
#
_symmetry.space_group_name_H-M   'P 1'
#
loop_
_entity.id
_entity.type
_entity.pdbx_description
1 polymer ?
#
loop_
_entity_poly.entity_id
_entity_poly.type
_entity_poly.pdbx_seq_one_letter_code
_entity_poly.pdbx_strand_id
1 'polypeptide(L)'
;MSDLEKKAATTVDVASKSTDDNGSSSKDHYITEEKPIEFITSIKSYSDEQVWHLLKVLNYDDVKDLNDLPPEVEFLGTKVHEITIDESLEIMKDAIEYHDNDPNIDEDQYQAFIKYAEEGVDPNNEVAVFELKALAVLLRDHSPYPEVRAVCPPAMMDDPTIPIETFRAYFFALLWLIFSAGFNELFSHRLVSISISTSVIQMFLYPMGKFWERWIPSWGFSVRGHRFALNIDTPWTDKEQMFCTLIIAISMGTFYTSYNILTQKIYYGQDVSFGYQFWLSLSVQFMGFGFAGILRRFVVYPVKAVWPTSLSTIALNKALLTPEDPNEKGISRYTFFFSCMIFMFIYTWFPTFIFNALNTFNWMSWIAPNNWNLAAITGGVSGVGINPIASFDWNVITSSSLLTPWFSMSTQYA
;
A
#
# COMPACT_ATOMS: atom_id res chain seq x y z
N MET A 1 6.48 -21.07 -19.79
CA MET A 1 7.93 -20.87 -19.70
C MET A 1 8.21 -19.43 -20.10
N SER A 2 8.53 -18.55 -19.16
CA SER A 2 8.69 -17.11 -19.42
C SER A 2 10.00 -16.85 -20.18
N ASP A 3 10.09 -15.74 -20.91
CA ASP A 3 11.31 -15.39 -21.66
C ASP A 3 12.56 -15.22 -20.75
N LEU A 4 12.35 -15.10 -19.43
CA LEU A 4 13.39 -15.08 -18.40
C LEU A 4 13.99 -16.46 -18.15
N GLU A 5 13.18 -17.52 -18.14
CA GLU A 5 13.66 -18.90 -17.96
C GLU A 5 14.57 -19.36 -19.10
N LYS A 6 14.38 -18.80 -20.30
CA LYS A 6 15.27 -19.05 -21.45
C LYS A 6 16.59 -18.31 -21.35
N LYS A 7 16.62 -17.13 -20.72
CA LYS A 7 17.84 -16.32 -20.58
C LYS A 7 18.73 -16.83 -19.45
N ALA A 8 18.14 -17.30 -18.34
CA ALA A 8 18.89 -17.85 -17.20
C ALA A 8 19.49 -19.25 -17.44
N ALA A 9 19.09 -19.96 -18.50
CA ALA A 9 19.48 -21.35 -18.74
C ALA A 9 20.75 -21.53 -19.60
N THR A 10 21.47 -20.46 -19.94
CA THR A 10 22.59 -20.53 -20.89
C THR A 10 23.93 -20.59 -20.14
N THR A 11 24.47 -21.80 -19.94
CA THR A 11 25.81 -22.01 -19.39
C THR A 11 26.90 -21.57 -20.38
N VAL A 12 27.74 -20.57 -20.05
CA VAL A 12 29.02 -20.32 -20.74
C VAL A 12 30.11 -19.81 -19.77
N ASP A 13 31.32 -20.33 -19.99
CA ASP A 13 32.57 -20.19 -19.22
C ASP A 13 33.01 -18.76 -18.86
N VAL A 14 33.52 -18.63 -17.62
CA VAL A 14 34.06 -17.42 -17.01
C VAL A 14 35.48 -17.13 -17.53
N ALA A 15 35.66 -15.98 -18.16
CA ALA A 15 36.98 -15.42 -18.45
C ALA A 15 37.18 -14.10 -17.68
N SER A 16 37.96 -14.14 -16.60
CA SER A 16 38.45 -12.96 -15.90
C SER A 16 39.46 -12.20 -16.77
N LYS A 17 39.18 -10.94 -17.12
CA LYS A 17 40.20 -10.04 -17.66
C LYS A 17 40.88 -9.28 -16.51
N SER A 18 42.13 -9.63 -16.24
CA SER A 18 43.08 -8.82 -15.48
C SER A 18 43.54 -7.65 -16.36
N THR A 19 43.50 -6.43 -15.83
CA THR A 19 44.06 -5.25 -16.49
C THR A 19 45.39 -4.89 -15.83
N ASP A 20 46.45 -4.93 -16.64
CA ASP A 20 47.82 -4.61 -16.25
C ASP A 20 48.06 -3.11 -16.05
N ASP A 21 48.98 -2.86 -15.13
CA ASP A 21 49.53 -1.59 -14.66
C ASP A 21 50.48 -0.94 -15.69
N ASN A 22 50.49 0.40 -15.81
CA ASN A 22 51.65 1.16 -16.31
C ASN A 22 51.56 2.67 -15.99
N GLY A 23 52.65 3.19 -15.40
CA GLY A 23 52.70 4.48 -14.71
C GLY A 23 52.82 5.75 -15.56
N SER A 24 52.65 6.93 -14.93
CA SER A 24 53.75 7.88 -14.68
C SER A 24 53.30 9.22 -14.02
N SER A 25 54.03 9.58 -12.96
CA SER A 25 54.32 10.88 -12.34
C SER A 25 53.75 12.20 -12.94
N SER A 26 53.13 13.04 -12.09
CA SER A 26 53.53 14.46 -11.87
C SER A 26 52.82 15.10 -10.65
N LYS A 27 53.46 16.15 -10.09
CA LYS A 27 53.30 16.72 -8.74
C LYS A 27 52.23 17.84 -8.59
N ASP A 28 51.82 18.01 -7.32
CA ASP A 28 51.37 19.22 -6.60
C ASP A 28 49.98 19.84 -6.89
N HIS A 29 49.05 19.72 -5.93
CA HIS A 29 48.49 20.85 -5.14
C HIS A 29 47.48 20.36 -4.08
N TYR A 30 47.66 20.79 -2.83
CA TYR A 30 46.75 20.55 -1.72
C TYR A 30 45.57 21.53 -1.80
N ILE A 31 44.37 21.00 -2.03
CA ILE A 31 43.10 21.65 -1.65
C ILE A 31 42.25 20.56 -1.01
N THR A 32 42.00 20.68 0.28
CA THR A 32 40.98 19.90 1.01
C THR A 32 39.60 20.34 0.51
N GLU A 33 39.09 19.68 -0.51
CA GLU A 33 37.67 19.65 -0.85
C GLU A 33 37.04 18.47 -0.11
N GLU A 34 36.04 18.75 0.74
CA GLU A 34 35.14 17.74 1.27
C GLU A 34 34.45 17.07 0.08
N LYS A 35 34.89 15.86 -0.26
CA LYS A 35 34.22 15.06 -1.29
C LYS A 35 32.81 14.72 -0.80
N PRO A 36 31.75 14.99 -1.59
CA PRO A 36 30.45 14.39 -1.34
C PRO A 36 30.64 12.87 -1.38
N ILE A 37 29.94 12.16 -0.48
CA ILE A 37 29.96 10.70 -0.41
C ILE A 37 29.54 10.16 -1.78
N GLU A 38 30.53 9.73 -2.58
CA GLU A 38 30.31 9.02 -3.82
C GLU A 38 29.70 7.66 -3.48
N PHE A 39 28.41 7.47 -3.75
CA PHE A 39 27.77 6.16 -3.80
C PHE A 39 28.39 5.37 -4.97
N ILE A 40 29.51 4.69 -4.74
CA ILE A 40 30.14 3.81 -5.74
C ILE A 40 30.43 2.45 -5.11
N THR A 41 29.44 1.57 -5.21
CA THR A 41 29.55 0.21 -5.78
C THR A 41 28.17 -0.11 -6.38
N SER A 42 28.01 0.26 -7.64
CA SER A 42 26.77 0.10 -8.41
C SER A 42 26.51 -1.38 -8.69
N ILE A 43 25.24 -1.79 -8.69
CA ILE A 43 24.76 -3.12 -9.14
C ILE A 43 25.35 -3.56 -10.49
N LYS A 44 25.84 -2.61 -11.30
CA LYS A 44 26.56 -2.79 -12.57
C LYS A 44 27.89 -3.55 -12.45
N SER A 45 28.37 -3.84 -11.25
CA SER A 45 29.54 -4.73 -11.04
C SER A 45 29.20 -6.22 -11.14
N TYR A 46 27.92 -6.59 -11.01
CA TYR A 46 27.46 -7.97 -11.16
C TYR A 46 27.27 -8.33 -12.64
N SER A 47 27.33 -9.62 -12.97
CA SER A 47 27.00 -10.07 -14.32
C SER A 47 25.51 -9.83 -14.60
N ASP A 48 25.15 -9.58 -15.86
CA ASP A 48 23.75 -9.40 -16.28
C ASP A 48 22.85 -10.55 -15.77
N GLU A 49 23.36 -11.78 -15.73
CA GLU A 49 22.66 -12.96 -15.21
C GLU A 49 22.42 -12.92 -13.71
N GLN A 50 23.40 -12.45 -12.92
CA GLN A 50 23.25 -12.25 -11.48
C GLN A 50 22.21 -11.15 -11.18
N VAL A 51 22.19 -10.09 -11.98
CA VAL A 51 21.18 -9.02 -11.85
C VAL A 51 19.79 -9.52 -12.22
N TRP A 52 19.65 -10.33 -13.29
CA TRP A 52 18.38 -10.99 -13.61
C TRP A 52 17.92 -11.97 -12.52
N HIS A 53 18.85 -12.73 -11.94
CA HIS A 53 18.55 -13.61 -10.81
C HIS A 53 18.09 -12.81 -9.58
N LEU A 54 18.74 -11.68 -9.30
CA LEU A 54 18.34 -10.78 -8.22
C LEU A 54 16.92 -10.24 -8.44
N LEU A 55 16.62 -9.75 -9.65
CA LEU A 55 15.29 -9.26 -9.99
C LEU A 55 14.21 -10.32 -9.76
N LYS A 56 14.50 -11.58 -10.13
CA LYS A 56 13.60 -12.71 -9.87
C LYS A 56 13.42 -12.97 -8.37
N VAL A 57 14.51 -13.05 -7.60
CA VAL A 57 14.46 -13.27 -6.14
C VAL A 57 13.72 -12.13 -5.43
N LEU A 58 13.89 -10.91 -5.91
CA LEU A 58 13.22 -9.72 -5.37
C LEU A 58 11.77 -9.56 -5.89
N ASN A 59 11.32 -10.42 -6.79
CA ASN A 59 9.99 -10.40 -7.43
C ASN A 59 9.69 -9.12 -8.22
N TYR A 60 10.70 -8.59 -8.94
CA TYR A 60 10.58 -7.47 -9.87
C TYR A 60 10.45 -7.98 -11.32
N ASP A 61 9.24 -8.42 -11.69
CA ASP A 61 8.97 -9.04 -13.01
C ASP A 61 8.82 -8.03 -14.17
N ASP A 62 8.58 -6.76 -13.86
CA ASP A 62 8.24 -5.72 -14.85
C ASP A 62 9.46 -5.05 -15.51
N VAL A 63 10.67 -5.38 -15.07
CA VAL A 63 11.91 -4.79 -15.58
C VAL A 63 12.26 -5.36 -16.95
N LYS A 64 12.31 -4.49 -17.96
CA LYS A 64 12.56 -4.87 -19.37
C LYS A 64 13.99 -4.62 -19.83
N ASP A 65 14.67 -3.64 -19.22
CA ASP A 65 16.03 -3.23 -19.54
C ASP A 65 16.87 -3.15 -18.27
N LEU A 66 18.05 -3.77 -18.28
CA LEU A 66 19.02 -3.74 -17.17
C LEU A 66 19.68 -2.36 -17.01
N ASN A 67 19.59 -1.50 -18.03
CA ASN A 67 20.12 -0.14 -17.97
C ASN A 67 19.17 0.84 -17.26
N ASP A 68 17.92 0.45 -17.05
CA ASP A 68 16.86 1.26 -16.46
C ASP A 68 16.25 0.50 -15.27
N LEU A 69 17.07 0.29 -14.24
CA LEU A 69 16.66 -0.38 -13.01
C LEU A 69 15.95 0.60 -12.08
N PRO A 70 14.88 0.16 -11.38
CA PRO A 70 14.29 0.96 -10.32
C PRO A 70 15.36 1.33 -9.27
N PRO A 71 15.35 2.56 -8.73
CA PRO A 71 16.32 2.98 -7.71
C PRO A 71 16.39 2.02 -6.51
N GLU A 72 15.24 1.45 -6.15
CA GLU A 72 15.06 0.45 -5.10
C GLU A 72 15.94 -0.79 -5.32
N VAL A 73 16.02 -1.28 -6.56
CA VAL A 73 16.83 -2.45 -6.94
C VAL A 73 18.32 -2.11 -6.93
N GLU A 74 18.70 -0.92 -7.41
CA GLU A 74 20.11 -0.48 -7.37
C GLU A 74 20.62 -0.39 -5.92
N PHE A 75 19.81 0.16 -5.02
CA PHE A 75 20.12 0.26 -3.60
C PHE A 75 20.27 -1.11 -2.93
N LEU A 76 19.32 -2.03 -3.18
CA LEU A 76 19.41 -3.39 -2.66
C LEU A 76 20.64 -4.10 -3.20
N GLY A 77 20.97 -3.92 -4.48
CA GLY A 77 22.20 -4.46 -5.08
C GLY A 77 23.47 -3.99 -4.39
N THR A 78 23.54 -2.70 -4.02
CA THR A 78 24.66 -2.18 -3.23
C THR A 78 24.72 -2.82 -1.84
N LYS A 79 23.57 -3.03 -1.17
CA LYS A 79 23.52 -3.71 0.14
C LYS A 79 23.90 -5.18 0.08
N VAL A 80 23.57 -5.87 -1.01
CA VAL A 80 24.03 -7.25 -1.26
C VAL A 80 25.54 -7.33 -1.39
N HIS A 81 26.18 -6.28 -1.91
CA HIS A 81 27.65 -6.21 -1.95
C HIS A 81 28.26 -6.00 -0.56
N GLU A 82 27.64 -5.14 0.26
CA GLU A 82 28.14 -4.78 1.59
C GLU A 82 27.97 -5.90 2.64
N ILE A 83 26.93 -6.73 2.52
CA ILE A 83 26.63 -7.75 3.53
C ILE A 83 27.61 -8.93 3.50
N THR A 84 27.98 -9.41 4.69
CA THR A 84 28.84 -10.59 4.86
C THR A 84 28.04 -11.89 4.85
N ILE A 85 28.72 -13.01 4.58
CA ILE A 85 28.06 -14.34 4.57
C ILE A 85 27.57 -14.68 5.98
N ASP A 86 28.40 -14.45 6.99
CA ASP A 86 28.09 -14.78 8.39
C ASP A 86 26.85 -14.01 8.87
N GLU A 87 26.80 -12.70 8.59
CA GLU A 87 25.62 -11.87 8.91
C GLU A 87 24.37 -12.34 8.16
N SER A 88 24.52 -12.73 6.89
CA SER A 88 23.40 -13.25 6.10
C SER A 88 22.84 -14.55 6.70
N LEU A 89 23.70 -15.45 7.18
CA LEU A 89 23.29 -16.70 7.84
C LEU A 89 22.60 -16.46 9.19
N GLU A 90 23.05 -15.45 9.95
CA GLU A 90 22.39 -15.04 11.20
C GLU A 90 20.97 -14.53 10.93
N ILE A 91 20.81 -13.67 9.93
CA ILE A 91 19.49 -13.15 9.52
C ILE A 91 18.55 -14.30 9.08
N MET A 92 19.06 -15.31 8.37
CA MET A 92 18.24 -16.47 8.00
C MET A 92 17.74 -17.27 9.21
N LYS A 93 18.56 -17.43 10.25
CA LYS A 93 18.15 -18.12 11.48
C LYS A 93 17.05 -17.36 12.21
N ASP A 94 17.21 -16.05 12.34
CA ASP A 94 16.20 -15.18 12.94
C ASP A 94 14.89 -15.19 12.12
N ALA A 95 15.01 -15.25 10.79
CA ALA A 95 13.87 -15.26 9.88
C ALA A 95 13.00 -16.52 10.02
N ILE A 96 13.61 -17.71 10.20
CA ILE A 96 12.84 -18.95 10.41
C ILE A 96 12.05 -18.90 11.71
N GLU A 97 12.66 -18.42 12.80
CA GLU A 97 11.95 -18.30 14.07
C GLU A 97 10.82 -17.26 13.99
N TYR A 98 11.08 -16.13 13.35
CA TYR A 98 10.11 -15.03 13.28
C TYR A 98 8.94 -15.31 12.31
N HIS A 99 9.23 -15.92 11.17
CA HIS A 99 8.27 -16.21 10.10
C HIS A 99 7.74 -17.65 10.14
N ASP A 100 7.91 -18.36 11.26
CA ASP A 100 7.31 -19.67 11.44
C ASP A 100 5.78 -19.60 11.24
N ASN A 101 5.27 -20.46 10.35
CA ASN A 101 3.87 -20.52 9.93
C ASN A 101 3.28 -19.19 9.41
N ASP A 102 4.09 -18.36 8.74
CA ASP A 102 3.62 -17.13 8.09
C ASP A 102 2.88 -17.44 6.77
N PRO A 103 1.55 -17.21 6.68
CA PRO A 103 0.78 -17.52 5.48
C PRO A 103 1.05 -16.56 4.30
N ASN A 104 1.79 -15.47 4.53
CA ASN A 104 2.07 -14.47 3.51
C ASN A 104 3.41 -14.70 2.79
N ILE A 105 4.22 -15.68 3.24
CA ILE A 105 5.47 -16.07 2.58
C ILE A 105 5.19 -17.30 1.71
N ASP A 106 5.73 -17.29 0.50
CA ASP A 106 5.63 -18.43 -0.40
C ASP A 106 6.45 -19.62 0.13
N GLU A 107 5.93 -20.84 -0.07
CA GLU A 107 6.55 -22.06 0.46
C GLU A 107 7.98 -22.24 -0.07
N ASP A 108 8.21 -21.98 -1.36
CA ASP A 108 9.54 -22.14 -1.95
C ASP A 108 10.56 -21.18 -1.33
N GLN A 109 10.13 -19.96 -1.01
CA GLN A 109 10.95 -18.96 -0.34
C GLN A 109 11.25 -19.35 1.11
N TYR A 110 10.26 -19.88 1.84
CA TYR A 110 10.46 -20.35 3.22
C TYR A 110 11.39 -21.57 3.29
N GLN A 111 11.27 -22.50 2.35
CA GLN A 111 12.19 -23.64 2.24
C GLN A 111 13.63 -23.19 1.94
N ALA A 112 13.81 -22.11 1.17
CA ALA A 112 15.13 -21.53 0.97
C ALA A 112 15.72 -20.96 2.28
N PHE A 113 14.91 -20.33 3.13
CA PHE A 113 15.37 -19.87 4.46
C PHE A 113 15.86 -21.03 5.31
N ILE A 114 15.07 -22.12 5.39
CA ILE A 114 15.43 -23.34 6.13
C ILE A 114 16.76 -23.90 5.63
N LYS A 115 16.88 -24.09 4.31
CA LYS A 115 18.10 -24.60 3.68
C LYS A 115 19.32 -23.79 4.09
N TYR A 116 19.26 -22.47 3.97
CA TYR A 116 20.40 -21.62 4.28
C TYR A 116 20.72 -21.52 5.78
N ALA A 117 19.73 -21.58 6.66
CA ALA A 117 19.96 -21.51 8.10
C ALA A 117 20.51 -22.81 8.70
N GLU A 118 20.08 -23.97 8.19
CA GLU A 118 20.47 -25.30 8.69
C GLU A 118 21.72 -25.85 8.01
N GLU A 119 21.76 -25.84 6.67
CA GLU A 119 22.84 -26.43 5.88
C GLU A 119 23.99 -25.45 5.63
N GLY A 120 23.72 -24.15 5.75
CA GLY A 120 24.66 -23.09 5.42
C GLY A 120 24.82 -22.90 3.91
N VAL A 121 25.95 -22.32 3.51
CA VAL A 121 26.27 -22.11 2.09
C VAL A 121 27.70 -22.56 1.81
N ASP A 122 27.92 -23.23 0.69
CA ASP A 122 29.27 -23.48 0.19
C ASP A 122 29.85 -22.16 -0.33
N PRO A 123 30.94 -21.63 0.26
CA PRO A 123 31.53 -20.37 -0.17
C PRO A 123 32.01 -20.38 -1.62
N ASN A 124 32.22 -21.56 -2.22
CA ASN A 124 32.66 -21.71 -3.60
C ASN A 124 31.51 -21.62 -4.62
N ASN A 125 30.26 -21.73 -4.17
CA ASN A 125 29.10 -21.61 -5.03
C ASN A 125 28.61 -20.16 -5.06
N GLU A 126 29.14 -19.38 -6.00
CA GLU A 126 28.83 -17.94 -6.15
C GLU A 126 27.33 -17.65 -6.27
N VAL A 127 26.56 -18.53 -6.93
CA VAL A 127 25.11 -18.35 -7.10
C VAL A 127 24.37 -18.50 -5.77
N ALA A 128 24.69 -19.54 -5.00
CA ALA A 128 24.08 -19.77 -3.69
C ALA A 128 24.47 -18.69 -2.67
N VAL A 129 25.73 -18.24 -2.69
CA VAL A 129 26.19 -17.11 -1.87
C VAL A 129 25.42 -15.84 -2.23
N PHE A 130 25.22 -15.58 -3.51
CA PHE A 130 24.49 -14.41 -3.97
C PHE A 130 23.00 -14.46 -3.56
N GLU A 131 22.35 -15.62 -3.75
CA GLU A 131 20.95 -15.81 -3.35
C GLU A 131 20.75 -15.64 -1.83
N LEU A 132 21.62 -16.23 -1.02
CA LEU A 132 21.63 -16.04 0.44
C LEU A 132 21.71 -14.56 0.81
N LYS A 133 22.69 -13.84 0.25
CA LYS A 133 22.87 -12.41 0.53
C LYS A 133 21.67 -11.59 0.07
N ALA A 134 21.11 -11.90 -1.10
CA ALA A 134 19.92 -11.23 -1.63
C ALA A 134 18.71 -11.40 -0.71
N LEU A 135 18.44 -12.63 -0.25
CA LEU A 135 17.34 -12.90 0.67
C LEU A 135 17.57 -12.25 2.05
N ALA A 136 18.81 -12.24 2.55
CA ALA A 136 19.13 -11.63 3.84
C ALA A 136 18.95 -10.11 3.81
N VAL A 137 19.42 -9.46 2.74
CA VAL A 137 19.20 -8.02 2.51
C VAL A 137 17.71 -7.72 2.34
N LEU A 138 16.97 -8.58 1.64
CA LEU A 138 15.52 -8.44 1.49
C LEU A 138 14.80 -8.43 2.84
N LEU A 139 15.20 -9.31 3.77
CA LEU A 139 14.61 -9.42 5.11
C LEU A 139 15.04 -8.27 6.04
N ARG A 140 16.28 -7.78 5.92
CA ARG A 140 16.84 -6.74 6.79
C ARG A 140 16.44 -5.34 6.34
N ASP A 141 16.60 -5.05 5.05
CA ASP A 141 16.54 -3.69 4.51
C ASP A 141 15.23 -3.41 3.75
N HIS A 142 14.43 -4.44 3.46
CA HIS A 142 13.11 -4.29 2.85
C HIS A 142 12.08 -5.28 3.43
N SER A 143 10.89 -5.38 2.81
CA SER A 143 9.81 -6.25 3.25
C SER A 143 9.91 -7.59 2.51
N PRO A 144 9.75 -8.74 3.19
CA PRO A 144 9.70 -10.05 2.52
C PRO A 144 8.46 -10.21 1.63
N TYR A 145 7.38 -9.47 1.91
CA TYR A 145 6.11 -9.52 1.17
C TYR A 145 6.16 -8.68 -0.11
N PRO A 146 5.99 -9.27 -1.30
CA PRO A 146 6.00 -8.56 -2.58
C PRO A 146 4.96 -7.44 -2.66
N GLU A 147 3.77 -7.64 -2.10
CA GLU A 147 2.66 -6.69 -2.14
C GLU A 147 2.99 -5.41 -1.40
N VAL A 148 3.78 -5.50 -0.32
CA VAL A 148 4.26 -4.35 0.44
C VAL A 148 5.35 -3.63 -0.35
N ARG A 149 6.28 -4.36 -0.99
CA ARG A 149 7.35 -3.77 -1.82
C ARG A 149 6.81 -3.00 -3.02
N ALA A 150 5.75 -3.50 -3.64
CA ALA A 150 5.12 -2.84 -4.78
C ALA A 150 4.62 -1.42 -4.47
N VAL A 151 4.28 -1.14 -3.20
CA VAL A 151 3.62 0.11 -2.79
C VAL A 151 4.49 0.98 -1.88
N CYS A 152 5.38 0.39 -1.11
CA CYS A 152 6.26 1.09 -0.16
C CYS A 152 7.72 0.94 -0.59
N PRO A 153 8.47 2.04 -0.79
CA PRO A 153 9.92 1.95 -0.99
C PRO A 153 10.62 1.45 0.30
N PRO A 154 11.88 0.99 0.21
CA PRO A 154 12.69 0.63 1.37
C PRO A 154 12.75 1.77 2.39
N ALA A 155 12.67 1.45 3.69
CA ALA A 155 12.62 2.45 4.76
C ALA A 155 13.87 3.36 4.79
N MET A 156 15.02 2.85 4.34
CA MET A 156 16.26 3.62 4.25
C MET A 156 16.29 4.66 3.12
N MET A 157 15.37 4.59 2.16
CA MET A 157 15.20 5.62 1.13
C MET A 157 14.33 6.79 1.57
N ASP A 158 13.74 6.70 2.77
CA ASP A 158 12.85 7.74 3.26
C ASP A 158 13.63 8.98 3.72
N ASP A 159 13.26 10.17 3.25
CA ASP A 159 13.88 11.44 3.65
C ASP A 159 13.18 12.02 4.90
N PRO A 160 13.79 11.97 6.10
CA PRO A 160 13.16 12.44 7.33
C PRO A 160 13.04 13.97 7.42
N THR A 161 13.62 14.71 6.48
CA THR A 161 13.62 16.19 6.50
C THR A 161 12.37 16.80 5.85
N ILE A 162 11.61 16.01 5.09
CA ILE A 162 10.38 16.46 4.43
C ILE A 162 9.32 16.82 5.49
N PRO A 163 8.76 18.05 5.46
CA PRO A 163 7.74 18.45 6.43
C PRO A 163 6.44 17.68 6.20
N ILE A 164 5.87 17.15 7.29
CA ILE A 164 4.64 16.35 7.29
C ILE A 164 3.48 17.15 7.91
N GLU A 165 3.71 17.72 9.09
CA GLU A 165 2.73 18.47 9.87
C GLU A 165 2.70 19.94 9.43
N THR A 166 1.94 20.23 8.37
CA THR A 166 1.82 21.58 7.83
C THR A 166 0.41 22.13 8.04
N PHE A 167 0.27 23.47 8.11
CA PHE A 167 -1.04 24.10 8.27
C PHE A 167 -2.01 23.69 7.15
N ARG A 168 -1.53 23.67 5.90
CA ARG A 168 -2.32 23.24 4.73
C ARG A 168 -2.80 21.79 4.86
N ALA A 169 -1.96 20.87 5.36
CA ALA A 169 -2.35 19.50 5.59
C ALA A 169 -3.45 19.37 6.66
N TYR A 170 -3.32 20.06 7.81
CA TYR A 170 -4.37 20.10 8.83
C TYR A 170 -5.67 20.74 8.34
N PHE A 171 -5.57 21.84 7.59
CA PHE A 171 -6.74 22.53 7.04
C PHE A 171 -7.55 21.59 6.14
N PHE A 172 -6.89 20.92 5.18
CA PHE A 172 -7.56 19.97 4.30
C PHE A 172 -8.06 18.74 5.04
N ALA A 173 -7.29 18.22 6.01
CA ALA A 173 -7.69 17.08 6.83
C ALA A 173 -8.98 17.37 7.60
N LEU A 174 -9.06 18.52 8.27
CA LEU A 174 -10.25 18.93 9.04
C LEU A 174 -11.46 19.21 8.13
N LEU A 175 -11.24 19.88 6.99
CA LEU A 175 -12.30 20.16 6.03
C LEU A 175 -12.94 18.87 5.50
N TRP A 176 -12.11 17.95 5.01
CA TRP A 176 -12.57 16.66 4.49
C TRP A 176 -13.12 15.77 5.58
N LEU A 177 -12.57 15.82 6.80
CA LEU A 177 -13.09 15.09 7.95
C LEU A 177 -14.54 15.48 8.26
N ILE A 178 -14.82 16.79 8.40
CA ILE A 178 -16.18 17.27 8.70
C ILE A 178 -17.15 16.82 7.61
N PHE A 179 -16.74 16.94 6.35
CA PHE A 179 -17.56 16.56 5.21
C PHE A 179 -17.79 15.04 5.15
N SER A 180 -16.74 14.23 5.23
CA SER A 180 -16.82 12.79 5.02
C SER A 180 -17.48 12.07 6.19
N ALA A 181 -17.17 12.45 7.44
CA ALA A 181 -17.82 11.88 8.62
C ALA A 181 -19.32 12.22 8.64
N GLY A 182 -19.68 13.48 8.34
CA GLY A 182 -21.07 13.90 8.24
C GLY A 182 -21.83 13.20 7.12
N PHE A 183 -21.20 13.04 5.95
CA PHE A 183 -21.78 12.32 4.81
C PHE A 183 -22.01 10.84 5.17
N ASN A 184 -20.98 10.16 5.66
CA ASN A 184 -21.09 8.73 5.97
C ASN A 184 -22.11 8.46 7.08
N GLU A 185 -22.19 9.31 8.12
CA GLU A 185 -23.21 9.17 9.17
C GLU A 185 -24.62 9.40 8.63
N LEU A 186 -24.82 10.34 7.71
CA LEU A 186 -26.14 10.58 7.12
C LEU A 186 -26.64 9.37 6.31
N PHE A 187 -25.75 8.69 5.59
CA PHE A 187 -26.09 7.60 4.69
C PHE A 187 -25.99 6.20 5.31
N SER A 188 -25.41 6.06 6.51
CA SER A 188 -25.26 4.78 7.22
C SER A 188 -26.59 4.16 7.66
N HIS A 189 -27.62 4.98 7.86
CA HIS A 189 -28.96 4.54 8.24
C HIS A 189 -29.81 4.05 7.05
N ARG A 190 -29.25 4.01 5.84
CA ARG A 190 -29.91 3.47 4.65
C ARG A 190 -29.70 1.97 4.54
N LEU A 191 -30.73 1.27 4.04
CA LEU A 191 -30.71 -0.18 3.81
C LEU A 191 -29.55 -0.60 2.87
N VAL A 192 -29.27 0.21 1.85
CA VAL A 192 -28.02 0.15 1.09
C VAL A 192 -27.24 1.41 1.42
N SER A 193 -26.24 1.27 2.28
CA SER A 193 -25.41 2.38 2.76
C SER A 193 -24.52 2.89 1.63
N ILE A 194 -24.46 4.20 1.48
CA ILE A 194 -23.54 4.89 0.56
C ILE A 194 -22.45 5.51 1.43
N SER A 195 -21.18 5.30 1.09
CA SER A 195 -20.06 5.89 1.82
C SER A 195 -19.05 6.48 0.85
N ILE A 196 -18.35 7.52 1.32
CA ILE A 196 -17.18 8.06 0.64
C ILE A 196 -15.97 7.29 1.19
N SER A 197 -15.17 6.73 0.28
CA SER A 197 -13.93 6.04 0.65
C SER A 197 -12.76 7.00 0.74
N THR A 198 -11.75 6.62 1.51
CA THR A 198 -10.49 7.36 1.68
C THR A 198 -9.81 7.65 0.33
N SER A 199 -9.86 6.68 -0.59
CA SER A 199 -9.26 6.79 -1.92
C SER A 199 -9.86 7.92 -2.76
N VAL A 200 -11.18 8.13 -2.68
CA VAL A 200 -11.85 9.24 -3.38
C VAL A 200 -11.36 10.57 -2.83
N ILE A 201 -11.19 10.67 -1.51
CA ILE A 201 -10.71 11.90 -0.88
C ILE A 201 -9.25 12.18 -1.27
N GLN A 202 -8.38 11.17 -1.30
CA GLN A 202 -7.00 11.29 -1.79
C GLN A 202 -6.92 11.87 -3.20
N MET A 203 -7.79 11.41 -4.10
CA MET A 203 -7.88 11.91 -5.48
C MET A 203 -8.17 13.41 -5.54
N PHE A 204 -8.97 13.95 -4.61
CA PHE A 204 -9.23 15.39 -4.52
C PHE A 204 -8.14 16.14 -3.76
N LEU A 205 -7.49 15.51 -2.77
CA LEU A 205 -6.42 16.13 -1.99
C LEU A 205 -5.24 16.55 -2.87
N TYR A 206 -4.83 15.73 -3.84
CA TYR A 206 -3.72 16.07 -4.72
C TYR A 206 -3.92 17.38 -5.51
N PRO A 207 -4.97 17.55 -6.33
CA PRO A 207 -5.19 18.80 -7.06
C PRO A 207 -5.44 19.99 -6.12
N MET A 208 -6.09 19.78 -4.97
CA MET A 208 -6.28 20.83 -3.96
C MET A 208 -4.96 21.27 -3.33
N GLY A 209 -4.06 20.32 -3.03
CA GLY A 209 -2.72 20.56 -2.51
C GLY A 209 -1.84 21.32 -3.50
N LYS A 210 -1.83 20.90 -4.78
CA LYS A 210 -1.15 21.61 -5.88
C LYS A 210 -1.72 23.00 -6.12
N PHE A 211 -3.03 23.17 -5.98
CA PHE A 211 -3.66 24.48 -6.06
C PHE A 211 -3.24 25.38 -4.90
N TRP A 212 -3.21 24.87 -3.67
CA TRP A 212 -2.75 25.61 -2.49
C TRP A 212 -1.29 26.04 -2.63
N GLU A 213 -0.43 25.13 -3.08
CA GLU A 213 0.98 25.39 -3.39
C GLU A 213 1.13 26.58 -4.35
N ARG A 214 0.32 26.62 -5.41
CA ARG A 214 0.44 27.62 -6.48
C ARG A 214 -0.11 29.00 -6.11
N TRP A 215 -1.18 29.06 -5.33
CA TRP A 215 -1.98 30.28 -5.18
C TRP A 215 -1.86 30.95 -3.82
N ILE A 216 -1.43 30.24 -2.77
CA ILE A 216 -1.41 30.80 -1.41
C ILE A 216 0.01 31.25 -1.05
N PRO A 217 0.20 32.53 -0.69
CA PRO A 217 1.53 33.04 -0.34
C PRO A 217 2.03 32.40 0.97
N SER A 218 3.35 32.23 1.10
CA SER A 218 4.04 31.72 2.30
C SER A 218 4.09 32.73 3.45
N TRP A 219 2.94 33.35 3.74
CA TRP A 219 2.76 34.25 4.86
C TRP A 219 2.73 33.44 6.16
N GLY A 220 3.51 33.88 7.14
CA GLY A 220 3.57 33.25 8.45
C GLY A 220 4.00 34.21 9.54
N PHE A 221 3.67 33.86 10.78
CA PHE A 221 4.04 34.60 11.96
C PHE A 221 4.84 33.71 12.92
N SER A 222 5.86 34.26 13.55
CA SER A 222 6.71 33.51 14.47
C SER A 222 6.20 33.66 15.91
N VAL A 223 5.86 32.55 16.56
CA VAL A 223 5.47 32.52 17.98
C VAL A 223 6.44 31.62 18.73
N ARG A 224 7.08 32.16 19.77
CA ARG A 224 8.00 31.43 20.66
C ARG A 224 9.10 30.66 19.90
N GLY A 225 9.65 31.24 18.83
CA GLY A 225 10.74 30.65 18.06
C GLY A 225 10.30 29.66 16.96
N HIS A 226 9.02 29.30 16.88
CA HIS A 226 8.47 28.49 15.78
C HIS A 226 7.74 29.37 14.77
N ARG A 227 8.07 29.23 13.48
CA ARG A 227 7.39 29.93 12.37
C ARG A 227 6.12 29.16 12.01
N PHE A 228 4.95 29.75 12.29
CA PHE A 228 3.67 29.23 11.83
C PHE A 228 3.32 29.90 10.50
N ALA A 229 3.50 29.18 9.40
CA ALA A 229 3.20 29.66 8.06
C ALA A 229 1.93 29.00 7.50
N LEU A 230 1.10 29.80 6.82
CA LEU A 230 -0.09 29.34 6.09
C LEU A 230 0.27 28.44 4.90
N ASN A 231 1.42 28.71 4.29
CA ASN A 231 2.02 27.89 3.25
C ASN A 231 3.53 27.79 3.47
N ILE A 232 4.11 26.67 3.02
CA ILE A 232 5.55 26.42 3.08
C ILE A 232 6.11 26.58 1.67
N ASP A 233 7.37 26.99 1.57
CA ASP A 233 8.08 27.16 0.31
C ASP A 233 8.36 25.81 -0.40
N THR A 234 7.99 24.68 0.21
CA THR A 234 8.11 23.34 -0.36
C THR A 234 6.87 22.95 -1.17
N PRO A 235 7.03 22.23 -2.29
CA PRO A 235 5.91 21.68 -3.06
C PRO A 235 5.01 20.78 -2.21
N TRP A 236 3.76 20.55 -2.65
CA TRP A 236 2.90 19.54 -2.04
C TRP A 236 3.53 18.16 -2.17
N THR A 237 3.84 17.54 -1.03
CA THR A 237 4.58 16.26 -0.95
C THR A 237 3.65 15.07 -0.71
N ASP A 238 4.19 13.89 -0.97
CA ASP A 238 3.52 12.61 -0.72
C ASP A 238 3.28 12.37 0.77
N LYS A 239 4.22 12.80 1.62
CA LYS A 239 4.09 12.71 3.08
C LYS A 239 3.00 13.62 3.64
N GLU A 240 2.90 14.86 3.19
CA GLU A 240 1.81 15.76 3.60
C GLU A 240 0.44 15.21 3.21
N GLN A 241 0.34 14.67 1.98
CA GLN A 241 -0.89 14.04 1.51
C GLN A 241 -1.23 12.79 2.30
N MET A 242 -0.24 11.93 2.58
CA MET A 242 -0.43 10.72 3.38
C MET A 242 -0.89 11.07 4.80
N PHE A 243 -0.28 12.09 5.41
CA PHE A 243 -0.66 12.56 6.74
C PHE A 243 -2.12 13.03 6.79
N CYS A 244 -2.52 13.87 5.83
CA CYS A 244 -3.91 14.30 5.69
C CYS A 244 -4.86 13.09 5.53
N THR A 245 -4.47 12.15 4.66
CA THR A 245 -5.22 10.91 4.41
C THR A 245 -5.39 10.09 5.69
N LEU A 246 -4.34 9.91 6.49
CA LEU A 246 -4.39 9.13 7.73
C LEU A 246 -5.37 9.72 8.74
N ILE A 247 -5.35 11.05 8.93
CA ILE A 247 -6.31 11.74 9.82
C ILE A 247 -7.75 11.44 9.37
N ILE A 248 -8.00 11.55 8.07
CA ILE A 248 -9.33 11.32 7.49
C ILE A 248 -9.71 9.85 7.62
N ALA A 249 -8.84 8.92 7.25
CA ALA A 249 -9.12 7.48 7.27
C ALA A 249 -9.52 6.98 8.66
N ILE A 250 -8.84 7.47 9.71
CA ILE A 250 -9.12 7.09 11.11
C ILE A 250 -10.44 7.71 11.61
N SER A 251 -10.82 8.87 11.10
CA SER A 251 -11.87 9.70 11.70
C SER A 251 -13.14 9.81 10.85
N MET A 252 -13.16 9.26 9.63
CA MET A 252 -14.28 9.29 8.69
C MET A 252 -15.38 8.26 8.99
N GLY A 253 -15.09 7.26 9.84
CA GLY A 253 -16.06 6.24 10.24
C GLY A 253 -17.20 6.81 11.07
N THR A 254 -18.35 6.13 11.02
CA THR A 254 -19.50 6.46 11.89
C THR A 254 -19.17 6.17 13.35
N PHE A 255 -19.66 7.00 14.26
CA PHE A 255 -19.40 6.79 15.68
C PHE A 255 -20.25 5.61 16.17
N TYR A 256 -19.61 4.63 16.82
CA TYR A 256 -20.26 3.39 17.25
C TYR A 256 -21.52 3.62 18.13
N THR A 257 -21.51 4.69 18.93
CA THR A 257 -22.63 5.07 19.80
C THR A 257 -23.87 5.51 19.05
N SER A 258 -23.80 5.77 17.74
CA SER A 258 -24.95 6.13 16.89
C SER A 258 -26.07 5.08 16.98
N TYR A 259 -25.72 3.79 16.85
CA TYR A 259 -26.69 2.70 16.99
C TYR A 259 -27.33 2.63 18.37
N ASN A 260 -26.55 2.88 19.43
CA ASN A 260 -27.07 2.89 20.80
C ASN A 260 -28.06 4.04 21.01
N ILE A 261 -27.72 5.25 20.54
CA ILE A 261 -28.56 6.44 20.63
C ILE A 261 -29.87 6.24 19.85
N LEU A 262 -29.76 5.72 18.62
CA LEU A 262 -30.91 5.47 17.77
C LEU A 262 -31.83 4.41 18.40
N THR A 263 -31.25 3.36 18.98
CA THR A 263 -32.02 2.30 19.64
C THR A 263 -32.74 2.83 20.88
N GLN A 264 -32.07 3.61 21.73
CA GLN A 264 -32.67 4.27 22.89
C GLN A 264 -33.84 5.17 22.50
N LYS A 265 -33.70 5.91 21.41
CA LYS A 265 -34.74 6.84 20.96
C LYS A 265 -35.93 6.14 20.29
N ILE A 266 -35.68 5.22 19.36
CA ILE A 266 -36.74 4.59 18.55
C ILE A 266 -37.41 3.42 19.27
N TYR A 267 -36.63 2.52 19.86
CA TYR A 267 -37.17 1.29 20.45
C TYR A 267 -37.54 1.45 21.92
N TYR A 268 -36.75 2.21 22.68
CA TYR A 268 -37.00 2.42 24.11
C TYR A 268 -37.77 3.72 24.42
N GLY A 269 -38.04 4.56 23.42
CA GLY A 269 -38.81 5.80 23.57
C GLY A 269 -38.17 6.81 24.53
N GLN A 270 -36.86 6.76 24.73
CA GLN A 270 -36.14 7.63 25.64
C GLN A 270 -35.74 8.94 24.96
N ASP A 271 -35.91 10.06 25.67
CA ASP A 271 -35.41 11.36 25.23
C ASP A 271 -33.90 11.47 25.50
N VAL A 272 -33.13 11.21 24.45
CA VAL A 272 -31.67 11.26 24.51
C VAL A 272 -31.19 12.70 24.26
N SER A 273 -30.83 13.43 25.32
CA SER A 273 -30.34 14.82 25.21
C SER A 273 -29.00 14.94 24.46
N PHE A 274 -28.73 16.09 23.82
CA PHE A 274 -27.46 16.34 23.12
C PHE A 274 -26.24 16.15 24.02
N GLY A 275 -26.31 16.63 25.27
CA GLY A 275 -25.20 16.49 26.22
C GLY A 275 -24.87 15.03 26.50
N TYR A 276 -25.89 14.18 26.69
CA TYR A 276 -25.68 12.74 26.84
C TYR A 276 -25.07 12.13 25.58
N GLN A 277 -25.59 12.46 24.39
CA GLN A 277 -25.06 11.94 23.12
C GLN A 277 -23.59 12.32 22.94
N PHE A 278 -23.25 13.59 23.17
CA PHE A 278 -21.90 14.10 23.03
C PHE A 278 -20.92 13.43 23.99
N TRP A 279 -21.24 13.40 25.29
CA TRP A 279 -20.34 12.80 26.29
C TRP A 279 -20.23 11.28 26.16
N LEU A 280 -21.32 10.60 25.80
CA LEU A 280 -21.29 9.15 25.53
C LEU A 280 -20.39 8.85 24.33
N SER A 281 -20.60 9.54 23.21
CA SER A 281 -19.79 9.37 22.00
C SER A 281 -18.32 9.69 22.25
N LEU A 282 -18.03 10.79 22.95
CA LEU A 282 -16.67 11.18 23.27
C LEU A 282 -15.97 10.14 24.15
N SER A 283 -16.66 9.64 25.18
CA SER A 283 -16.12 8.62 26.09
C SER A 283 -15.80 7.31 25.38
N VAL A 284 -16.70 6.84 24.50
CA VAL A 284 -16.50 5.61 23.73
C VAL A 284 -15.37 5.75 22.72
N GLN A 285 -15.22 6.90 22.06
CA GLN A 285 -14.09 7.13 21.15
C GLN A 285 -12.75 7.15 21.87
N PHE A 286 -12.64 7.84 23.01
CA PHE A 286 -11.40 7.82 23.81
C PHE A 286 -11.08 6.43 24.35
N MET A 287 -12.09 5.67 24.76
CA MET A 287 -11.91 4.27 25.17
C MET A 287 -11.36 3.42 24.01
N GLY A 288 -11.91 3.56 22.80
CA GLY A 288 -11.42 2.87 21.61
C GLY A 288 -9.96 3.16 21.30
N PHE A 289 -9.56 4.45 21.31
CA PHE A 289 -8.15 4.83 21.13
C PHE A 289 -7.25 4.33 22.25
N GLY A 290 -7.74 4.28 23.49
CA GLY A 290 -7.03 3.67 24.62
C GLY A 290 -6.73 2.19 24.40
N PHE A 291 -7.71 1.40 23.96
CA PHE A 291 -7.51 0.00 23.63
C PHE A 291 -6.62 -0.21 22.41
N ALA A 292 -6.77 0.60 21.35
CA ALA A 292 -5.88 0.56 20.20
C ALA A 292 -4.41 0.80 20.61
N GLY A 293 -4.17 1.74 21.52
CA GLY A 293 -2.84 2.02 22.06
C GLY A 293 -2.22 0.83 22.83
N ILE A 294 -3.02 0.07 23.58
CA ILE A 294 -2.57 -1.14 24.28
C ILE A 294 -2.29 -2.27 23.29
N LEU A 295 -3.15 -2.44 22.29
CA LEU A 295 -3.07 -3.52 21.30
C LEU A 295 -2.03 -3.28 20.20
N ARG A 296 -1.48 -2.07 20.05
CA ARG A 296 -0.49 -1.74 19.00
C ARG A 296 0.70 -2.71 18.94
N ARG A 297 1.11 -3.27 20.08
CA ARG A 297 2.21 -4.24 20.14
C ARG A 297 1.91 -5.54 19.39
N PHE A 298 0.63 -5.91 19.30
CA PHE A 298 0.18 -7.14 18.65
C PHE A 298 -0.35 -6.90 17.24
N VAL A 299 -0.85 -5.68 16.96
CA VAL A 299 -1.59 -5.38 15.72
C VAL A 299 -0.76 -4.55 14.73
N VAL A 300 0.22 -3.77 15.21
CA VAL A 300 0.97 -2.81 14.39
C VAL A 300 2.46 -3.16 14.27
N TYR A 301 3.12 -3.52 15.37
CA TYR A 301 4.57 -3.80 15.33
C TYR A 301 4.98 -5.13 14.67
N PRO A 302 4.18 -6.22 14.71
CA PRO A 302 4.55 -7.43 14.00
C PRO A 302 4.52 -7.21 12.48
N VAL A 303 5.63 -7.44 11.80
CA VAL A 303 5.77 -7.22 10.35
C VAL A 303 4.85 -8.16 9.55
N LYS A 304 4.58 -9.35 10.09
CA LYS A 304 3.62 -10.33 9.53
C LYS A 304 2.16 -9.91 9.53
N ALA A 305 1.80 -8.84 10.24
CA ALA A 305 0.44 -8.30 10.23
C ALA A 305 0.25 -7.40 9.00
N VAL A 306 0.01 -8.02 7.83
CA VAL A 306 -0.26 -7.30 6.58
C VAL A 306 -1.72 -6.82 6.54
N TRP A 307 -1.92 -5.55 6.19
CA TRP A 307 -3.25 -4.91 6.08
C TRP A 307 -3.53 -4.49 4.63
N PRO A 308 -4.14 -5.36 3.80
CA PRO A 308 -4.34 -5.10 2.35
C PRO A 308 -5.09 -3.79 2.04
N THR A 309 -6.07 -3.44 2.88
CA THR A 309 -6.84 -2.19 2.74
C THR A 309 -5.98 -0.93 2.94
N SER A 310 -4.88 -1.02 3.67
CA SER A 310 -3.93 0.08 3.84
C SER A 310 -2.99 0.17 2.62
N LEU A 311 -2.59 -0.96 2.05
CA LEU A 311 -1.70 -1.00 0.87
C LEU A 311 -2.32 -0.26 -0.32
N SER A 312 -3.62 -0.39 -0.56
CA SER A 312 -4.30 0.34 -1.65
C SER A 312 -4.28 1.86 -1.45
N THR A 313 -4.39 2.32 -0.21
CA THR A 313 -4.31 3.75 0.16
C THR A 313 -2.90 4.29 -0.07
N ILE A 314 -1.87 3.49 0.22
CA ILE A 314 -0.47 3.83 0.00
C ILE A 314 -0.14 3.86 -1.49
N ALA A 315 -0.55 2.81 -2.22
CA ALA A 315 -0.37 2.68 -3.66
C ALA A 315 -0.97 3.88 -4.40
N LEU A 316 -2.19 4.27 -4.04
CA LEU A 316 -2.84 5.42 -4.64
C LEU A 316 -2.09 6.71 -4.35
N ASN A 317 -1.65 6.93 -3.12
CA ASN A 317 -0.88 8.14 -2.79
C ASN A 317 0.41 8.23 -3.61
N LYS A 318 1.18 7.14 -3.69
CA LYS A 318 2.40 7.05 -4.51
C LYS A 318 2.04 7.36 -5.97
N ALA A 319 1.02 6.68 -6.51
CA ALA A 319 0.62 6.85 -7.90
C ALA A 319 0.20 8.29 -8.29
N LEU A 320 -0.36 9.06 -7.36
CA LEU A 320 -0.80 10.45 -7.60
C LEU A 320 0.34 11.47 -7.59
N LEU A 321 1.40 11.20 -6.83
CA LEU A 321 2.52 12.12 -6.61
C LEU A 321 3.80 11.71 -7.35
N THR A 322 3.89 10.46 -7.81
CA THR A 322 4.93 10.05 -8.76
C THR A 322 4.72 10.79 -10.08
N PRO A 323 5.72 11.53 -10.57
CA PRO A 323 5.66 12.17 -11.88
C PRO A 323 5.35 11.13 -12.97
N GLU A 324 4.47 11.46 -13.91
CA GLU A 324 4.26 10.60 -15.09
C GLU A 324 5.52 10.64 -15.96
N ASP A 325 6.02 9.47 -16.34
CA ASP A 325 7.18 9.38 -17.21
C ASP A 325 6.82 9.94 -18.59
N PRO A 326 7.55 10.94 -19.11
CA PRO A 326 7.22 11.55 -20.40
C PRO A 326 7.37 10.58 -21.59
N ASN A 327 8.01 9.43 -21.37
CA ASN A 327 8.19 8.36 -22.34
C ASN A 327 7.13 7.24 -22.25
N GLU A 328 6.27 7.24 -21.22
CA GLU A 328 5.19 6.27 -21.11
C GLU A 328 4.13 6.53 -22.19
N LYS A 329 3.88 5.52 -23.02
CA LYS A 329 2.82 5.56 -24.04
C LYS A 329 1.53 5.02 -23.42
N GLY A 330 0.58 5.90 -23.10
CA GLY A 330 -0.71 5.50 -22.53
C GLY A 330 -1.65 6.66 -22.24
N ILE A 331 -2.83 6.32 -21.69
CA ILE A 331 -3.74 7.31 -21.10
C ILE A 331 -3.18 7.67 -19.73
N SER A 332 -3.07 8.98 -19.42
CA SER A 332 -2.68 9.45 -18.09
C SER A 332 -3.55 8.81 -17.00
N ARG A 333 -2.96 8.55 -15.83
CA ARG A 333 -3.62 7.90 -14.69
C ARG A 333 -4.89 8.67 -14.29
N TYR A 334 -4.83 10.00 -14.32
CA TYR A 334 -5.98 10.87 -14.05
C TYR A 334 -7.06 10.78 -15.12
N THR A 335 -6.68 10.80 -16.40
CA THR A 335 -7.65 10.70 -17.51
C THR A 335 -8.40 9.37 -17.48
N PHE A 336 -7.69 8.27 -17.20
CA PHE A 336 -8.31 6.96 -17.02
C PHE A 336 -9.30 6.97 -15.84
N PHE A 337 -8.87 7.48 -14.68
CA PHE A 337 -9.73 7.58 -13.49
C PHE A 337 -11.00 8.40 -13.74
N PHE A 338 -10.88 9.63 -14.26
CA PHE A 338 -12.06 10.48 -14.51
C PHE A 338 -12.98 9.88 -15.59
N SER A 339 -12.42 9.18 -16.59
CA SER A 339 -13.22 8.45 -17.57
C SER A 339 -14.02 7.32 -16.92
N CYS A 340 -13.38 6.50 -16.08
CA CYS A 340 -14.05 5.45 -15.30
C CYS A 340 -15.07 6.02 -14.31
N MET A 341 -14.77 7.14 -13.66
CA MET A 341 -15.68 7.84 -12.75
C MET A 341 -16.95 8.29 -13.47
N ILE A 342 -16.82 8.93 -14.63
CA ILE A 342 -17.96 9.36 -15.45
C ILE A 342 -18.74 8.15 -15.95
N PHE A 343 -18.05 7.12 -16.43
CA PHE A 343 -18.69 5.88 -16.87
C PHE A 343 -19.51 5.24 -15.74
N MET A 344 -18.91 5.10 -14.54
CA MET A 344 -19.58 4.53 -13.38
C MET A 344 -20.73 5.42 -12.88
N PHE A 345 -20.57 6.74 -12.91
CA PHE A 345 -21.63 7.69 -12.59
C PHE A 345 -22.86 7.46 -13.46
N ILE A 346 -22.68 7.31 -14.78
CA ILE A 346 -23.78 7.00 -15.71
C ILE A 346 -24.29 5.57 -15.50
N TYR A 347 -23.39 4.61 -15.32
CA TYR A 347 -23.72 3.19 -15.16
C TYR A 347 -24.61 2.96 -13.95
N THR A 348 -24.35 3.59 -12.80
CA THR A 348 -25.16 3.41 -11.59
C THR A 348 -26.64 3.78 -11.77
N TRP A 349 -26.98 4.65 -12.73
CA TRP A 349 -28.39 4.94 -13.02
C TRP A 349 -29.12 3.76 -13.68
N PHE A 350 -28.41 2.86 -14.34
CA PHE A 350 -29.01 1.69 -14.99
C PHE A 350 -29.62 0.71 -13.98
N PRO A 351 -28.85 0.12 -13.05
CA PRO A 351 -29.42 -0.82 -12.10
C PRO A 351 -30.30 -0.14 -11.04
N THR A 352 -30.07 1.13 -10.71
CA THR A 352 -30.80 1.79 -9.62
C THR A 352 -32.08 2.52 -10.06
N PHE A 353 -32.20 2.93 -11.32
CA PHE A 353 -33.35 3.72 -11.78
C PHE A 353 -33.96 3.24 -13.11
N ILE A 354 -33.14 3.02 -14.14
CA ILE A 354 -33.64 2.72 -15.49
C ILE A 354 -34.18 1.28 -15.59
N PHE A 355 -33.44 0.32 -15.04
CA PHE A 355 -33.81 -1.10 -15.08
C PHE A 355 -33.48 -1.80 -13.76
N ASN A 356 -34.36 -1.59 -12.78
CA ASN A 356 -34.24 -2.09 -11.41
C ASN A 356 -34.09 -3.62 -11.28
N ALA A 357 -34.47 -4.38 -12.31
CA ALA A 357 -34.24 -5.83 -12.33
C ALA A 357 -32.74 -6.21 -12.34
N LEU A 358 -31.86 -5.29 -12.73
CA LEU A 358 -30.40 -5.48 -12.66
C LEU A 358 -29.84 -5.33 -11.24
N ASN A 359 -30.55 -4.65 -10.34
CA ASN A 359 -30.09 -4.47 -8.96
C ASN A 359 -30.12 -5.78 -8.16
N THR A 360 -31.16 -6.60 -8.31
CA THR A 360 -31.16 -7.97 -7.78
C THR A 360 -31.51 -8.95 -8.88
N PHE A 361 -30.46 -9.53 -9.47
CA PHE A 361 -30.58 -10.43 -10.62
C PHE A 361 -30.60 -11.88 -10.15
N ASN A 362 -31.78 -12.50 -10.10
CA ASN A 362 -31.95 -13.90 -9.67
C ASN A 362 -32.48 -14.78 -10.81
N TRP A 363 -31.64 -14.97 -11.83
CA TRP A 363 -32.00 -15.72 -13.05
C TRP A 363 -32.24 -17.21 -12.79
N MET A 364 -31.59 -17.80 -11.77
CA MET A 364 -31.75 -19.23 -11.45
C MET A 364 -33.19 -19.57 -11.04
N SER A 365 -33.88 -18.64 -10.37
CA SER A 365 -35.30 -18.82 -10.06
C SER A 365 -36.21 -18.83 -11.30
N TRP A 366 -35.72 -18.44 -12.48
CA TRP A 366 -36.48 -18.59 -13.73
C TRP A 366 -36.47 -20.03 -14.25
N ILE A 367 -35.49 -20.86 -13.86
CA ILE A 367 -35.41 -22.27 -14.26
C ILE A 367 -36.57 -23.07 -13.65
N ALA A 368 -36.88 -22.81 -12.37
CA ALA A 368 -37.99 -23.44 -11.68
C ALA A 368 -38.68 -22.41 -10.74
N PRO A 369 -39.59 -21.58 -11.27
CA PRO A 369 -40.17 -20.44 -10.53
C PRO A 369 -41.02 -20.84 -9.32
N ASN A 370 -41.56 -22.06 -9.30
CA ASN A 370 -42.41 -22.55 -8.21
C ASN A 370 -41.64 -23.39 -7.17
N ASN A 371 -40.32 -23.51 -7.30
CA ASN A 371 -39.51 -24.30 -6.37
C ASN A 371 -39.00 -23.40 -5.22
N TRP A 372 -39.62 -23.55 -4.05
CA TRP A 372 -39.23 -22.79 -2.86
C TRP A 372 -37.79 -23.07 -2.43
N ASN A 373 -37.31 -24.32 -2.50
CA ASN A 373 -35.93 -24.66 -2.12
C ASN A 373 -34.92 -23.94 -3.03
N LEU A 374 -35.21 -23.85 -4.32
CA LEU A 374 -34.37 -23.12 -5.27
C LEU A 374 -34.34 -21.63 -4.95
N ALA A 375 -35.52 -21.02 -4.75
CA ALA A 375 -35.63 -19.60 -4.42
C ALA A 375 -35.01 -19.24 -3.05
N ALA A 376 -35.10 -20.13 -2.07
CA ALA A 376 -34.49 -19.95 -0.75
C ALA A 376 -32.96 -20.00 -0.81
N ILE A 377 -32.37 -20.83 -1.68
CA ILE A 377 -30.91 -20.92 -1.82
C ILE A 377 -30.37 -19.79 -2.71
N THR A 378 -31.00 -19.52 -3.86
CA THR A 378 -30.45 -18.61 -4.88
C THR A 378 -30.96 -17.17 -4.78
N GLY A 379 -32.00 -16.92 -3.98
CA GLY A 379 -32.65 -15.62 -3.87
C GLY A 379 -31.77 -14.56 -3.21
N GLY A 380 -31.64 -13.37 -3.84
CA GLY A 380 -30.82 -12.26 -3.33
C GLY A 380 -31.49 -11.35 -2.28
N VAL A 381 -32.83 -11.34 -2.19
CA VAL A 381 -33.57 -10.53 -1.20
C VAL A 381 -34.07 -11.38 -0.03
N SER A 382 -34.62 -12.56 -0.34
CA SER A 382 -35.32 -13.43 0.62
C SER A 382 -34.67 -14.82 0.75
N GLY A 383 -33.49 -15.01 0.17
CA GLY A 383 -32.74 -16.26 0.21
C GLY A 383 -31.28 -16.04 0.63
N VAL A 384 -30.48 -17.10 0.55
CA VAL A 384 -29.05 -17.10 0.94
C VAL A 384 -28.17 -16.38 -0.10
N GLY A 385 -28.69 -16.06 -1.29
CA GLY A 385 -27.96 -15.33 -2.31
C GLY A 385 -26.87 -16.14 -3.02
N ILE A 386 -26.91 -17.48 -2.96
CA ILE A 386 -25.97 -18.35 -3.68
C ILE A 386 -26.34 -18.33 -5.17
N ASN A 387 -25.86 -17.31 -5.86
CA ASN A 387 -26.06 -17.09 -7.28
C ASN A 387 -24.77 -16.51 -7.89
N PRO A 388 -24.16 -17.17 -8.89
CA PRO A 388 -22.95 -16.69 -9.58
C PRO A 388 -23.05 -15.27 -10.13
N ILE A 389 -24.26 -14.85 -10.54
CA ILE A 389 -24.54 -13.49 -11.01
C ILE A 389 -25.76 -12.99 -10.25
N ALA A 390 -25.54 -12.51 -9.03
CA ALA A 390 -26.60 -12.06 -8.11
C ALA A 390 -27.06 -10.61 -8.35
N SER A 391 -26.21 -9.77 -8.96
CA SER A 391 -26.49 -8.36 -9.20
C SER A 391 -25.55 -7.80 -10.28
N PHE A 392 -25.98 -6.71 -10.92
CA PHE A 392 -25.14 -5.84 -11.74
C PHE A 392 -24.96 -4.45 -11.08
N ASP A 393 -25.46 -4.26 -9.87
CA ASP A 393 -25.27 -3.02 -9.09
C ASP A 393 -24.03 -3.16 -8.21
N TRP A 394 -23.03 -2.31 -8.44
CA TRP A 394 -21.80 -2.29 -7.65
C TRP A 394 -22.04 -1.97 -6.17
N ASN A 395 -23.15 -1.32 -5.81
CA ASN A 395 -23.50 -1.13 -4.40
C ASN A 395 -23.96 -2.44 -3.73
N VAL A 396 -24.46 -3.41 -4.50
CA VAL A 396 -24.89 -4.73 -4.01
C VAL A 396 -23.77 -5.75 -4.11
N ILE A 397 -22.99 -5.73 -5.20
CA ILE A 397 -21.81 -6.61 -5.38
C ILE A 397 -20.72 -6.27 -4.36
N THR A 398 -20.62 -4.99 -3.97
CA THR A 398 -19.56 -4.40 -3.15
C THR A 398 -18.18 -4.44 -3.83
N SER A 399 -17.19 -3.73 -3.26
CA SER A 399 -15.83 -3.61 -3.82
C SER A 399 -14.75 -4.19 -2.91
N SER A 400 -15.13 -4.74 -1.75
CA SER A 400 -14.18 -5.25 -0.74
C SER A 400 -13.31 -6.38 -1.30
N SER A 401 -13.88 -7.26 -2.13
CA SER A 401 -13.18 -8.38 -2.76
C SER A 401 -12.09 -7.97 -3.77
N LEU A 402 -12.04 -6.70 -4.20
CA LEU A 402 -10.98 -6.17 -5.06
C LEU A 402 -9.75 -5.72 -4.26
N LEU A 403 -9.93 -5.42 -2.98
CA LEU A 403 -8.89 -4.88 -2.10
C LEU A 403 -8.25 -5.96 -1.23
N THR A 404 -9.04 -6.94 -0.81
CA THR A 404 -8.58 -8.01 0.08
C THR A 404 -8.38 -9.31 -0.70
N PRO A 405 -7.28 -10.05 -0.45
CA PRO A 405 -7.04 -11.35 -1.06
C PRO A 405 -8.20 -12.33 -0.85
N TRP A 406 -8.41 -13.20 -1.83
CA TRP A 406 -9.49 -14.19 -1.79
C TRP A 406 -9.47 -15.06 -0.53
N PHE A 407 -8.29 -15.54 -0.12
CA PHE A 407 -8.18 -16.41 1.06
C PHE A 407 -8.72 -15.69 2.32
N SER A 408 -8.36 -14.41 2.51
CA SER A 408 -8.82 -13.62 3.65
C SER A 408 -10.34 -13.43 3.61
N MET A 409 -10.91 -13.19 2.44
CA MET A 409 -12.36 -13.13 2.28
C MET A 409 -13.04 -14.47 2.56
N SER A 410 -12.48 -15.57 2.07
CA SER A 410 -13.06 -16.91 2.26
C SER A 410 -13.16 -17.29 3.75
N THR A 411 -12.20 -16.86 4.58
CA THR A 411 -12.24 -17.10 6.03
C THR A 411 -13.33 -16.34 6.77
N GLN A 412 -13.90 -15.26 6.20
CA GLN A 412 -15.04 -14.56 6.82
C GLN A 412 -16.35 -15.33 6.66
N TYR A 413 -16.42 -16.27 5.71
CA TYR A 413 -17.59 -17.08 5.40
C TYR A 413 -17.50 -18.53 5.89
N ALA A 414 -16.33 -18.94 6.42
CA ALA A 414 -16.08 -20.23 7.04
C ALA A 414 -16.32 -20.16 8.55
#